data_AF-A0AAP9E136-F1
#
_entry.id   AF-A0AAP9E136-F1
#
_cell.length_a   1.000
_cell.length_b   1.000
_cell.length_c   1.000
_cell.angle_alpha   90.00
_cell.angle_beta   90.00
_cell.angle_gamma   90.00
#
_symmetry.space_group_name_H-M   'P 1'
#
loop_
_entity.id
_entity.type
_entity.pdbx_description
1 polymer ?
#
loop_
_entity_poly.entity_id
_entity_poly.type
_entity_poly.pdbx_seq_one_letter_code
_entity_poly.pdbx_strand_id
1 'polypeptide(L)'
;MLKPRTIEIVKATVPVLEAHGQQITKRFYELMFSNHPELLNIFNHANQRQGRQSQALASAIYAAAANIDRLENIMPVVKQIGHKHRALHIQPEHYPIVGKHLLLAIKDVLGDAATDDILEAWAEAYGVIADIFIQVERDMYRAAAETEGGWEDFRSFRVVRKVPESDVITSFYLQPEDGGAISSYVPGQYITVRVKPEGSENTHLRHYSLSQAPGGDTYRISVKRESGDDHSPAGIVSCYLHDIVQEGDRLELTAPAGDFTLRTGSPSPVVLLSGGVGVTPMMSMLQALAKHEPERDVYFVHSARNRQVHAFRDEVRALAEANERVQSFVCYERPEAGDACDHQGFIDEAWLASALPADVWQRADTYFCGPVPFMKTVYRALPGLGVAPERIHYEFFGPAGVLEKD
;
A
#
# COMPACT_ATOMS: atom_id res chain seq x y z
N MET A 1 -20.78 17.61 -16.68
CA MET A 1 -21.08 18.54 -15.57
C MET A 1 -22.44 18.16 -15.02
N LEU A 2 -22.57 17.92 -13.71
CA LEU A 2 -23.84 17.48 -13.11
C LEU A 2 -24.85 18.63 -13.06
N LYS A 3 -26.14 18.28 -13.12
CA LYS A 3 -27.24 19.24 -12.95
C LYS A 3 -27.26 19.72 -11.48
N PRO A 4 -27.63 20.97 -11.18
CA PRO A 4 -27.72 21.46 -9.80
C PRO A 4 -28.61 20.59 -8.89
N ARG A 5 -29.77 20.16 -9.41
CA ARG A 5 -30.68 19.25 -8.71
C ARG A 5 -30.02 17.91 -8.35
N THR A 6 -29.19 17.35 -9.24
CA THR A 6 -28.45 16.10 -8.97
C THR A 6 -27.49 16.28 -7.80
N ILE A 7 -26.75 17.40 -7.79
CA ILE A 7 -25.80 17.73 -6.72
C ILE A 7 -26.53 17.86 -5.37
N GLU A 8 -27.67 18.55 -5.35
CA GLU A 8 -28.50 18.72 -4.15
C GLU A 8 -28.99 17.38 -3.60
N ILE A 9 -29.53 16.51 -4.47
CA ILE A 9 -30.02 15.17 -4.08
C ILE A 9 -28.88 14.32 -3.51
N VAL A 10 -27.73 14.27 -4.20
CA VAL A 10 -26.58 13.49 -3.74
C VAL A 10 -26.13 13.97 -2.37
N LYS A 11 -25.91 15.27 -2.19
CA LYS A 11 -25.49 15.86 -0.90
C LYS A 11 -26.50 15.60 0.22
N ALA A 12 -27.80 15.73 -0.06
CA ALA A 12 -28.85 15.50 0.93
C ALA A 12 -28.96 14.03 1.36
N THR A 13 -28.56 13.09 0.50
CA THR A 13 -28.69 11.65 0.75
C THR A 13 -27.41 10.96 1.23
N VAL A 14 -26.23 11.62 1.17
CA VAL A 14 -24.97 11.09 1.73
C VAL A 14 -25.13 10.59 3.19
N PRO A 15 -25.73 11.35 4.13
CA PRO A 15 -25.81 10.89 5.53
C PRO A 15 -26.60 9.59 5.71
N VAL A 16 -27.65 9.40 4.89
CA VAL A 16 -28.46 8.18 4.92
C VAL A 16 -27.65 7.00 4.41
N LEU A 17 -26.93 7.17 3.30
CA LEU A 17 -26.08 6.12 2.74
C LEU A 17 -24.94 5.77 3.70
N GLU A 18 -24.32 6.76 4.36
CA GLU A 18 -23.28 6.53 5.35
C GLU A 18 -23.80 5.70 6.54
N ALA A 19 -25.00 6.01 7.05
CA ALA A 19 -25.64 5.26 8.12
C ALA A 19 -25.92 3.79 7.76
N HIS A 20 -26.20 3.51 6.48
CA HIS A 20 -26.45 2.16 5.95
C HIS A 20 -25.23 1.54 5.25
N GLY A 21 -24.06 2.19 5.28
CA GLY A 21 -22.93 1.88 4.41
C GLY A 21 -22.40 0.46 4.55
N GLN A 22 -22.40 -0.10 5.76
CA GLN A 22 -21.99 -1.49 5.98
C GLN A 22 -22.94 -2.50 5.31
N GLN A 23 -24.26 -2.27 5.40
CA GLN A 23 -25.27 -3.13 4.81
C GLN A 23 -25.23 -3.04 3.28
N ILE A 24 -25.16 -1.82 2.75
CA ILE A 24 -25.03 -1.55 1.31
C ILE A 24 -23.80 -2.25 0.77
N THR A 25 -22.65 -2.10 1.43
CA THR A 25 -21.41 -2.66 0.89
C THR A 25 -21.38 -4.19 0.94
N LYS A 26 -21.93 -4.79 2.00
CA LYS A 26 -22.10 -6.24 2.06
C LYS A 26 -22.95 -6.73 0.88
N ARG A 27 -24.11 -6.09 0.67
CA ARG A 27 -25.04 -6.44 -0.41
C ARG A 27 -24.43 -6.22 -1.80
N PHE A 28 -23.67 -5.14 -1.97
CA PHE A 28 -22.93 -4.83 -3.19
C PHE A 28 -21.99 -5.97 -3.59
N TYR A 29 -21.16 -6.46 -2.67
CA TYR A 29 -20.24 -7.57 -2.97
C TYR A 29 -20.96 -8.89 -3.23
N GLU A 30 -22.01 -9.20 -2.49
CA GLU A 30 -22.84 -10.39 -2.74
C GLU A 30 -23.40 -10.38 -4.16
N LEU A 31 -24.02 -9.26 -4.57
CA LEU A 31 -24.59 -9.10 -5.90
C LEU A 31 -23.51 -9.14 -6.99
N MET A 32 -22.42 -8.40 -6.80
CA MET A 32 -21.35 -8.31 -7.79
C MET A 32 -20.68 -9.66 -8.04
N PHE A 33 -20.28 -10.41 -7.00
CA PHE A 33 -19.60 -11.70 -7.22
C PHE A 33 -20.53 -12.82 -7.65
N SER A 34 -21.81 -12.75 -7.31
CA SER A 34 -22.79 -13.73 -7.82
C SER A 34 -23.03 -13.55 -9.32
N ASN A 35 -23.04 -12.31 -9.80
CA ASN A 35 -23.27 -12.00 -11.22
C ASN A 35 -21.98 -11.96 -12.06
N HIS A 36 -20.84 -11.66 -11.43
CA HIS A 36 -19.53 -11.48 -12.03
C HIS A 36 -18.44 -12.23 -11.23
N PRO A 37 -18.50 -13.57 -11.17
CA PRO A 37 -17.53 -14.37 -10.42
C PRO A 37 -16.10 -14.21 -10.95
N GLU A 38 -15.90 -13.79 -12.21
CA GLU A 38 -14.58 -13.52 -12.79
C GLU A 38 -13.80 -12.44 -12.01
N LEU A 39 -14.48 -11.49 -11.37
CA LEU A 39 -13.85 -10.43 -10.56
C LEU A 39 -13.16 -10.99 -9.31
N LEU A 40 -13.47 -12.22 -8.91
CA LEU A 40 -12.74 -12.92 -7.85
C LEU A 40 -11.25 -13.11 -8.20
N ASN A 41 -10.86 -13.04 -9.47
CA ASN A 41 -9.45 -13.08 -9.89
C ASN A 41 -8.69 -11.77 -9.68
N ILE A 42 -9.40 -10.68 -9.34
CA ILE A 42 -8.82 -9.34 -9.12
C ILE A 42 -8.89 -8.99 -7.64
N PHE A 43 -10.05 -9.22 -7.01
CA PHE A 43 -10.28 -8.82 -5.62
C PHE A 43 -9.56 -9.73 -4.62
N ASN A 44 -9.11 -9.14 -3.51
CA ASN A 44 -8.44 -9.89 -2.45
C ASN A 44 -9.46 -10.54 -1.49
N HIS A 45 -9.61 -11.87 -1.59
CA HIS A 45 -10.51 -12.65 -0.73
C HIS A 45 -10.24 -12.53 0.77
N ALA A 46 -8.98 -12.36 1.20
CA ALA A 46 -8.65 -12.24 2.62
C ALA A 46 -9.22 -10.93 3.21
N ASN A 47 -9.15 -9.84 2.43
CA ASN A 47 -9.69 -8.55 2.85
C ASN A 47 -11.23 -8.55 2.88
N GLN A 48 -11.87 -9.33 2.00
CA GLN A 48 -13.33 -9.50 1.99
C GLN A 48 -13.81 -10.23 3.25
N ARG A 49 -13.16 -11.34 3.62
CA ARG A 49 -13.49 -12.10 4.84
C ARG A 49 -13.35 -11.26 6.12
N GLN A 50 -12.45 -10.28 6.13
CA GLN A 50 -12.21 -9.39 7.26
C GLN A 50 -13.05 -8.09 7.24
N GLY A 51 -13.86 -7.84 6.20
CA GLY A 51 -14.73 -6.65 6.09
C GLY A 51 -14.02 -5.30 5.93
N ARG A 52 -12.69 -5.27 5.82
CA ARG A 52 -11.90 -4.01 5.74
C ARG A 52 -12.02 -3.32 4.38
N GLN A 53 -12.11 -4.09 3.29
CA GLN A 53 -12.21 -3.54 1.94
C GLN A 53 -13.58 -2.90 1.66
N SER A 54 -14.65 -3.38 2.30
CA SER A 54 -15.97 -2.79 2.19
C SER A 54 -16.02 -1.35 2.70
N GLN A 55 -15.34 -1.07 3.80
CA GLN A 55 -15.41 0.26 4.40
C GLN A 55 -14.66 1.31 3.56
N ALA A 56 -13.51 0.95 3.00
CA ALA A 56 -12.69 1.87 2.21
C ALA A 56 -13.38 2.33 0.91
N LEU A 57 -14.01 1.42 0.17
CA LEU A 57 -14.74 1.76 -1.07
C LEU A 57 -15.91 2.71 -0.78
N ALA A 58 -16.71 2.40 0.25
CA ALA A 58 -17.85 3.22 0.65
C ALA A 58 -17.40 4.63 1.08
N SER A 59 -16.37 4.72 1.93
CA SER A 59 -15.82 6.02 2.36
C SER A 59 -15.29 6.85 1.20
N ALA A 60 -14.62 6.25 0.21
CA ALA A 60 -14.14 6.97 -0.96
C ALA A 60 -15.29 7.52 -1.82
N ILE A 61 -16.35 6.72 -2.03
CA ILE A 61 -17.54 7.15 -2.77
C ILE A 61 -18.26 8.27 -2.02
N TYR A 62 -18.42 8.17 -0.70
CA TYR A 62 -19.05 9.22 0.10
C TYR A 62 -18.23 10.51 0.15
N ALA A 63 -16.90 10.42 0.27
CA ALA A 63 -16.02 11.57 0.21
C ALA A 63 -16.10 12.27 -1.16
N ALA A 64 -16.16 11.49 -2.24
CA ALA A 64 -16.36 12.01 -3.59
C ALA A 64 -17.73 12.67 -3.77
N ALA A 65 -18.79 12.03 -3.25
CA ALA A 65 -20.14 12.57 -3.28
C ALA A 65 -20.29 13.88 -2.46
N ALA A 66 -19.61 13.97 -1.30
CA ALA A 66 -19.59 15.18 -0.49
C ALA A 66 -18.90 16.37 -1.20
N ASN A 67 -17.94 16.07 -2.09
CA ASN A 67 -17.19 17.05 -2.89
C ASN A 67 -17.62 17.09 -4.36
N ILE A 68 -18.82 16.61 -4.70
CA ILE A 68 -19.25 16.42 -6.09
C ILE A 68 -19.32 17.72 -6.91
N ASP A 69 -19.40 18.88 -6.25
CA ASP A 69 -19.35 20.22 -6.85
C ASP A 69 -17.95 20.83 -6.90
N ARG A 70 -16.94 20.16 -6.33
CA ARG A 70 -15.52 20.57 -6.28
C ARG A 70 -14.61 19.36 -6.46
N LEU A 71 -14.74 18.72 -7.63
CA LEU A 71 -14.05 17.47 -7.94
C LEU A 71 -12.52 17.65 -7.99
N GLU A 72 -12.01 18.86 -8.14
CA GLU A 72 -10.59 19.18 -7.97
C GLU A 72 -10.05 18.80 -6.60
N ASN A 73 -10.88 18.86 -5.54
CA ASN A 73 -10.47 18.54 -4.17
C ASN A 73 -10.25 17.04 -3.97
N ILE A 74 -10.85 16.19 -4.80
CA ILE A 74 -10.71 14.73 -4.68
C ILE A 74 -9.51 14.20 -5.46
N MET A 75 -8.90 15.01 -6.33
CA MET A 75 -7.79 14.59 -7.20
C MET A 75 -6.60 13.96 -6.46
N PRO A 76 -6.15 14.45 -5.28
CA PRO A 76 -5.10 13.77 -4.53
C PRO A 76 -5.48 12.33 -4.16
N VAL A 77 -6.72 12.12 -3.69
CA VAL A 77 -7.24 10.79 -3.32
C VAL A 77 -7.43 9.91 -4.56
N VAL A 78 -7.94 10.48 -5.65
CA VAL A 78 -8.08 9.77 -6.93
C VAL A 78 -6.73 9.28 -7.43
N LYS A 79 -5.67 10.11 -7.36
CA LYS A 79 -4.32 9.70 -7.75
C LYS A 79 -3.77 8.58 -6.86
N GLN A 80 -3.96 8.70 -5.55
CA GLN A 80 -3.54 7.67 -4.59
C GLN A 80 -4.20 6.32 -4.89
N ILE A 81 -5.52 6.30 -5.11
CA ILE A 81 -6.28 5.09 -5.45
C ILE A 81 -5.93 4.61 -6.87
N GLY A 82 -5.75 5.53 -7.82
CA GLY A 82 -5.39 5.25 -9.20
C GLY A 82 -4.10 4.43 -9.32
N HIS A 83 -3.10 4.69 -8.46
CA HIS A 83 -1.91 3.83 -8.36
C HIS A 83 -2.27 2.37 -8.03
N LYS A 84 -3.17 2.15 -7.07
CA LYS A 84 -3.62 0.80 -6.68
C LYS A 84 -4.45 0.15 -7.79
N HIS A 85 -5.36 0.90 -8.41
CA HIS A 85 -6.17 0.40 -9.52
C HIS A 85 -5.32 -0.01 -10.72
N ARG A 86 -4.39 0.85 -11.15
CA ARG A 86 -3.44 0.53 -12.23
C ARG A 86 -2.60 -0.69 -11.88
N ALA A 87 -2.08 -0.77 -10.66
CA ALA A 87 -1.31 -1.93 -10.20
C ALA A 87 -2.14 -3.22 -10.04
N LEU A 88 -3.47 -3.13 -9.93
CA LEU A 88 -4.40 -4.28 -9.94
C LEU A 88 -4.96 -4.57 -11.32
N HIS A 89 -4.52 -3.82 -12.34
CA HIS A 89 -5.02 -3.92 -13.71
C HIS A 89 -6.55 -3.69 -13.81
N ILE A 90 -7.06 -2.66 -13.12
CA ILE A 90 -8.45 -2.23 -13.26
C ILE A 90 -8.63 -1.52 -14.61
N GLN A 91 -9.68 -1.91 -15.34
CA GLN A 91 -9.99 -1.45 -16.70
C GLN A 91 -11.31 -0.67 -16.75
N PRO A 92 -11.53 0.18 -17.77
CA PRO A 92 -12.76 0.97 -17.93
C PRO A 92 -14.04 0.14 -17.88
N GLU A 93 -14.03 -1.08 -18.42
CA GLU A 93 -15.16 -2.02 -18.44
C GLU A 93 -15.55 -2.54 -17.05
N HIS A 94 -14.68 -2.44 -16.04
CA HIS A 94 -15.04 -2.82 -14.67
C HIS A 94 -15.96 -1.78 -14.00
N TYR A 95 -15.90 -0.51 -14.39
CA TYR A 95 -16.68 0.56 -13.76
C TYR A 95 -18.19 0.41 -13.97
N PRO A 96 -18.71 0.14 -15.18
CA PRO A 96 -20.14 -0.13 -15.35
C PRO A 96 -20.66 -1.28 -14.48
N ILE A 97 -19.84 -2.32 -14.26
CA ILE A 97 -20.19 -3.44 -13.39
C ILE A 97 -20.34 -2.96 -11.95
N VAL A 98 -19.34 -2.24 -11.43
CA VAL A 98 -19.37 -1.70 -10.06
C VAL A 98 -20.56 -0.76 -9.86
N GLY A 99 -20.76 0.20 -10.77
CA GLY A 99 -21.86 1.16 -10.70
C GLY A 99 -23.23 0.50 -10.66
N LYS A 100 -23.48 -0.47 -11.54
CA LYS A 100 -24.74 -1.24 -11.58
C LYS A 100 -25.02 -1.94 -10.24
N HIS A 101 -24.04 -2.67 -9.72
CA HIS A 101 -24.25 -3.47 -8.50
C HIS A 101 -24.32 -2.60 -7.25
N LEU A 102 -23.66 -1.43 -7.25
CA LEU A 102 -23.77 -0.46 -6.15
C LEU A 102 -25.18 0.11 -6.07
N LEU A 103 -25.75 0.55 -7.20
CA LEU A 103 -27.11 1.10 -7.25
C LEU A 103 -28.18 0.05 -6.88
N LEU A 104 -28.01 -1.20 -7.33
CA LEU A 104 -28.86 -2.32 -6.91
C LEU A 104 -28.77 -2.55 -5.40
N ALA A 105 -27.57 -2.52 -4.83
CA ALA A 105 -27.40 -2.68 -3.39
C ALA A 105 -28.03 -1.54 -2.58
N ILE A 106 -27.92 -0.30 -3.07
CA ILE A 106 -28.60 0.86 -2.46
C ILE A 106 -30.12 0.66 -2.49
N LYS A 107 -30.68 0.23 -3.63
CA LYS A 107 -32.12 -0.05 -3.76
C LYS A 107 -32.58 -1.18 -2.84
N ASP A 108 -31.84 -2.28 -2.78
CA ASP A 108 -32.17 -3.43 -1.93
C ASP A 108 -32.18 -3.06 -0.44
N VAL A 109 -31.25 -2.21 0.01
CA VAL A 109 -31.12 -1.84 1.43
C VAL A 109 -32.09 -0.73 1.84
N LEU A 110 -32.26 0.30 1.01
CA LEU A 110 -33.13 1.44 1.34
C LEU A 110 -34.60 1.22 0.94
N GLY A 111 -34.90 0.25 0.07
CA GLY A 111 -36.26 -0.09 -0.36
C GLY A 111 -36.99 1.11 -0.99
N ASP A 112 -38.12 1.49 -0.40
CA ASP A 112 -38.94 2.61 -0.87
C ASP A 112 -38.27 3.97 -0.65
N ALA A 113 -37.31 4.07 0.28
CA ALA A 113 -36.56 5.30 0.52
C ALA A 113 -35.55 5.61 -0.61
N ALA A 114 -35.15 4.60 -1.41
CA ALA A 114 -34.40 4.81 -2.65
C ALA A 114 -35.39 5.07 -3.80
N THR A 115 -35.87 6.31 -3.88
CA THR A 115 -36.73 6.77 -4.98
C THR A 115 -35.97 6.80 -6.31
N ASP A 116 -36.69 6.79 -7.43
CA ASP A 116 -36.08 6.82 -8.76
C ASP A 116 -35.19 8.07 -8.96
N ASP A 117 -35.65 9.23 -8.48
CA ASP A 117 -34.87 10.48 -8.47
C ASP A 117 -33.53 10.34 -7.73
N ILE A 118 -33.51 9.61 -6.60
CA ILE A 118 -32.29 9.36 -5.82
C ILE A 118 -31.36 8.42 -6.61
N LEU A 119 -31.89 7.32 -7.14
CA LEU A 119 -31.09 6.36 -7.89
C LEU A 119 -30.50 6.97 -9.18
N GLU A 120 -31.27 7.78 -9.90
CA GLU A 120 -30.80 8.49 -11.10
C GLU A 120 -29.69 9.50 -10.74
N ALA A 121 -29.88 10.27 -9.66
CA ALA A 121 -28.88 11.23 -9.20
C ALA A 121 -27.56 10.55 -8.80
N TRP A 122 -27.63 9.41 -8.11
CA TRP A 122 -26.44 8.62 -7.75
C TRP A 122 -25.80 7.93 -8.95
N ALA A 123 -26.58 7.52 -9.95
CA ALA A 123 -26.06 6.99 -11.20
C ALA A 123 -25.27 8.06 -11.98
N GLU A 124 -25.82 9.27 -12.12
CA GLU A 124 -25.14 10.41 -12.75
C GLU A 124 -23.85 10.75 -11.99
N ALA A 125 -23.90 10.84 -10.65
CA ALA A 125 -22.73 11.15 -9.82
C ALA A 125 -21.64 10.07 -9.91
N TYR A 126 -22.03 8.80 -9.87
CA TYR A 126 -21.10 7.68 -10.06
C TYR A 126 -20.40 7.77 -11.41
N GLY A 127 -21.16 8.02 -12.49
CA GLY A 127 -20.59 8.14 -13.85
C GLY A 127 -19.51 9.21 -13.92
N VAL A 128 -19.78 10.40 -13.37
CA VAL A 128 -18.80 11.49 -13.35
C VAL A 128 -17.55 11.14 -12.54
N ILE A 129 -17.71 10.49 -11.38
CA ILE A 129 -16.56 10.04 -10.57
C ILE A 129 -15.76 8.98 -11.34
N ALA A 130 -16.43 7.98 -11.91
CA ALA A 130 -15.81 6.91 -12.68
C ALA A 130 -15.00 7.44 -13.87
N ASP A 131 -15.53 8.41 -14.61
CA ASP A 131 -14.83 9.03 -15.75
C ASP A 131 -13.51 9.70 -15.32
N ILE A 132 -13.46 10.32 -14.15
CA ILE A 132 -12.23 10.92 -13.61
C ILE A 132 -11.20 9.83 -13.32
N PHE A 133 -11.61 8.76 -12.62
CA PHE A 133 -10.73 7.64 -12.33
C PHE A 133 -10.20 6.99 -13.62
N ILE A 134 -11.07 6.70 -14.57
CA ILE A 134 -10.71 6.12 -15.88
C ILE A 134 -9.69 6.99 -16.60
N GLN A 135 -9.87 8.32 -16.61
CA GLN A 135 -8.93 9.22 -17.27
C GLN A 135 -7.57 9.25 -16.55
N VAL A 136 -7.56 9.36 -15.22
CA VAL A 136 -6.32 9.33 -14.42
C VAL A 136 -5.58 8.02 -14.61
N GLU A 137 -6.28 6.90 -14.55
CA GLU A 137 -5.70 5.56 -14.72
C GLU A 137 -5.15 5.36 -16.13
N ARG A 138 -5.87 5.81 -17.16
CA ARG A 138 -5.37 5.79 -18.55
C ARG A 138 -4.05 6.52 -18.68
N ASP A 139 -3.94 7.70 -18.10
CA ASP A 139 -2.70 8.48 -18.13
C ASP A 139 -1.58 7.76 -17.35
N MET A 140 -1.90 7.08 -16.25
CA MET A 140 -0.95 6.27 -15.49
C MET A 140 -0.47 5.01 -16.24
N TYR A 141 -1.38 4.30 -16.92
CA TYR A 141 -1.03 3.16 -17.78
C TYR A 141 -0.09 3.60 -18.90
N ARG A 142 -0.45 4.69 -19.59
CA ARG A 142 0.35 5.27 -20.67
C ARG A 142 1.74 5.68 -20.17
N ALA A 143 1.82 6.41 -19.06
CA ALA A 143 3.11 6.83 -18.49
C ALA A 143 3.99 5.62 -18.10
N ALA A 144 3.38 4.56 -17.55
CA ALA A 144 4.10 3.34 -17.22
C ALA A 144 4.65 2.62 -18.47
N ALA A 145 3.88 2.59 -19.56
CA ALA A 145 4.29 1.98 -20.82
C ALA A 145 5.33 2.80 -21.60
N GLU A 146 5.25 4.13 -21.55
CA GLU A 146 6.16 5.05 -22.26
C GLU A 146 7.50 5.24 -21.52
N THR A 147 7.60 4.84 -20.25
CA THR A 147 8.85 4.86 -19.50
C THR A 147 9.82 3.80 -20.05
N GLU A 148 11.12 4.10 -20.12
CA GLU A 148 12.14 3.13 -20.52
C GLU A 148 12.08 1.85 -19.66
N GLY A 149 12.01 0.68 -20.30
CA GLY A 149 11.83 -0.61 -19.62
C GLY A 149 10.43 -0.83 -19.03
N GLY A 150 9.50 0.09 -19.28
CA GLY A 150 8.11 0.09 -18.84
C GLY A 150 7.18 -0.81 -19.65
N TRP A 151 6.00 -1.08 -19.09
CA TRP A 151 4.93 -1.87 -19.69
C TRP A 151 3.58 -1.54 -19.06
N GLU A 152 2.49 -1.87 -19.76
CA GLU A 152 1.13 -1.52 -19.35
C GLU A 152 0.49 -2.56 -18.42
N ASP A 153 0.58 -3.85 -18.79
CA ASP A 153 -0.16 -4.93 -18.14
C ASP A 153 0.73 -5.75 -17.17
N PHE A 154 0.80 -7.05 -17.40
CA PHE A 154 1.67 -7.99 -16.72
C PHE A 154 2.81 -8.38 -17.63
N ARG A 155 4.04 -8.30 -17.11
CA ARG A 155 5.25 -8.78 -17.77
C ARG A 155 5.81 -9.95 -16.99
N SER A 156 6.35 -10.93 -17.71
CA SER A 156 6.94 -12.13 -17.11
C SER A 156 8.37 -11.87 -16.65
N PHE A 157 8.68 -12.31 -15.44
CA PHE A 157 9.99 -12.22 -14.79
C PHE A 157 10.39 -13.60 -14.29
N ARG A 158 11.70 -13.89 -14.30
CA ARG A 158 12.28 -15.06 -13.64
C ARG A 158 12.79 -14.69 -12.26
N VAL A 159 12.60 -15.58 -11.29
CA VAL A 159 13.31 -15.51 -10.00
C VAL A 159 14.75 -15.93 -10.24
N VAL A 160 15.67 -14.97 -10.24
CA VAL A 160 17.10 -15.24 -10.47
C VAL A 160 17.88 -15.47 -9.19
N ARG A 161 17.31 -15.07 -8.04
CA ARG A 161 17.88 -15.33 -6.72
C ARG A 161 16.80 -15.33 -5.64
N LYS A 162 16.89 -16.24 -4.67
CA LYS A 162 16.00 -16.35 -3.50
C LYS A 162 16.82 -16.40 -2.21
N VAL A 163 16.64 -15.43 -1.32
CA VAL A 163 17.49 -15.26 -0.12
C VAL A 163 16.64 -15.20 1.14
N PRO A 164 16.81 -16.12 2.10
CA PRO A 164 16.27 -15.95 3.45
C PRO A 164 16.93 -14.76 4.15
N GLU A 165 16.15 -13.75 4.50
CA GLU A 165 16.61 -12.53 5.18
C GLU A 165 16.41 -12.63 6.70
N SER A 166 15.46 -13.47 7.12
CA SER A 166 15.18 -13.84 8.50
C SER A 166 14.37 -15.14 8.52
N ASP A 167 14.00 -15.65 9.70
CA ASP A 167 13.18 -16.86 9.84
C ASP A 167 11.80 -16.74 9.15
N VAL A 168 11.34 -15.52 8.88
CA VAL A 168 10.01 -15.27 8.34
C VAL A 168 10.01 -14.40 7.08
N ILE A 169 11.14 -13.84 6.65
CA ILE A 169 11.21 -12.97 5.46
C ILE A 169 12.20 -13.56 4.45
N THR A 170 11.79 -13.60 3.18
CA THR A 170 12.63 -14.06 2.06
C THR A 170 12.58 -13.04 0.94
N SER A 171 13.75 -12.64 0.44
CA SER A 171 13.90 -11.80 -0.75
C SER A 171 13.90 -12.62 -2.03
N PHE A 172 13.25 -12.06 -3.06
CA PHE A 172 13.20 -12.60 -4.42
C PHE A 172 13.72 -11.53 -5.37
N TYR A 173 14.74 -11.88 -6.15
CA TYR A 173 15.32 -11.04 -7.18
C TYR A 173 14.72 -11.45 -8.53
N LEU A 174 14.16 -10.48 -9.23
CA LEU A 174 13.30 -10.68 -10.38
C LEU A 174 13.93 -10.01 -11.59
N GLN A 175 14.26 -10.78 -12.61
CA GLN A 175 14.79 -10.30 -13.89
C GLN A 175 13.76 -10.55 -15.01
N PRO A 176 13.55 -9.62 -15.95
CA PRO A 176 12.55 -9.82 -17.00
C PRO A 176 12.91 -11.03 -17.87
N GLU A 177 11.92 -11.87 -18.14
CA GLU A 177 12.12 -13.13 -18.87
C GLU A 177 12.52 -12.90 -20.34
N ASP A 178 12.09 -11.77 -20.90
CA ASP A 178 12.39 -11.33 -22.28
C ASP A 178 13.80 -10.72 -22.45
N GLY A 179 14.56 -10.56 -21.37
CA GLY A 179 15.91 -9.98 -21.38
C GLY A 179 15.98 -8.47 -21.63
N GLY A 180 14.85 -7.77 -21.72
CA GLY A 180 14.80 -6.32 -21.87
C GLY A 180 15.15 -5.55 -20.59
N ALA A 181 15.22 -4.22 -20.68
CA ALA A 181 15.41 -3.37 -19.50
C ALA A 181 14.20 -3.42 -18.56
N ILE A 182 14.41 -3.09 -17.28
CA ILE A 182 13.34 -2.87 -16.30
C ILE A 182 13.05 -1.37 -16.13
N SER A 183 11.81 -1.03 -15.84
CA SER A 183 11.43 0.35 -15.53
C SER A 183 12.07 0.80 -14.22
N SER A 184 12.59 2.03 -14.21
CA SER A 184 13.04 2.65 -12.97
C SER A 184 11.84 2.92 -12.03
N TYR A 185 12.13 3.28 -10.79
CA TYR A 185 11.11 3.55 -9.77
C TYR A 185 11.64 4.53 -8.73
N VAL A 186 10.73 5.13 -7.99
CA VAL A 186 11.08 5.98 -6.84
C VAL A 186 11.10 5.12 -5.57
N PRO A 187 12.14 5.21 -4.72
CA PRO A 187 12.20 4.45 -3.48
C PRO A 187 10.94 4.60 -2.62
N GLY A 188 10.34 3.48 -2.23
CA GLY A 188 9.05 3.40 -1.55
C GLY A 188 7.92 2.80 -2.40
N GLN A 189 8.03 2.84 -3.72
CA GLN A 189 7.09 2.21 -4.65
C GLN A 189 7.05 0.68 -4.53
N TYR A 190 5.97 0.09 -5.04
CA TYR A 190 5.71 -1.34 -5.04
C TYR A 190 5.40 -1.87 -6.45
N ILE A 191 5.52 -3.18 -6.62
CA ILE A 191 4.98 -3.90 -7.78
C ILE A 191 3.84 -4.80 -7.33
N THR A 192 2.99 -5.24 -8.26
CA THR A 192 2.00 -6.29 -7.98
C THR A 192 2.46 -7.59 -8.60
N VAL A 193 2.53 -8.64 -7.78
CA VAL A 193 2.77 -10.01 -8.23
C VAL A 193 1.42 -10.70 -8.47
N ARG A 194 1.25 -11.30 -9.65
CA ARG A 194 0.12 -12.15 -10.02
C ARG A 194 0.52 -13.61 -9.97
N VAL A 195 -0.22 -14.40 -9.19
CA VAL A 195 -0.02 -15.85 -9.10
C VAL A 195 -1.35 -16.60 -9.11
N LYS A 196 -1.32 -17.82 -9.64
CA LYS A 196 -2.38 -18.80 -9.47
C LYS A 196 -1.75 -20.09 -8.94
N PRO A 197 -1.59 -20.22 -7.61
CA PRO A 197 -1.06 -21.43 -7.01
C PRO A 197 -1.86 -22.66 -7.46
N GLU A 198 -1.21 -23.81 -7.60
CA GLU A 198 -1.89 -25.06 -7.95
C GLU A 198 -3.00 -25.37 -6.94
N GLY A 199 -4.17 -25.77 -7.43
CA GLY A 199 -5.36 -26.00 -6.61
C GLY A 199 -6.12 -24.74 -6.18
N SER A 200 -5.63 -23.53 -6.48
CA SER A 200 -6.38 -22.30 -6.25
C SER A 200 -7.43 -22.08 -7.35
N GLU A 201 -8.69 -21.86 -6.94
CA GLU A 201 -9.79 -21.54 -7.88
C GLU A 201 -9.52 -20.25 -8.65
N ASN A 202 -9.06 -19.22 -7.94
CA ASN A 202 -8.86 -17.87 -8.47
C ASN A 202 -7.38 -17.50 -8.56
N THR A 203 -7.11 -16.52 -9.42
CA THR A 203 -5.84 -15.78 -9.45
C THR A 203 -5.75 -14.84 -8.25
N HIS A 204 -4.54 -14.64 -7.72
CA HIS A 204 -4.26 -13.74 -6.61
C HIS A 204 -3.26 -12.67 -7.00
N LEU A 205 -3.60 -11.42 -6.67
CA LEU A 205 -2.75 -10.24 -6.85
C LEU A 205 -2.28 -9.73 -5.49
N ARG A 206 -0.97 -9.50 -5.30
CA ARG A 206 -0.44 -8.89 -4.07
C ARG A 206 0.63 -7.85 -4.37
N HIS A 207 0.53 -6.71 -3.70
CA HIS A 207 1.55 -5.67 -3.75
C HIS A 207 2.74 -6.04 -2.86
N TYR A 208 3.95 -5.78 -3.36
CA TYR A 208 5.19 -5.90 -2.60
C TYR A 208 6.07 -4.68 -2.90
N SER A 209 6.48 -3.97 -1.86
CA SER A 209 7.43 -2.87 -1.98
C SER A 209 8.72 -3.35 -2.61
N LEU A 210 9.27 -2.53 -3.51
CA LEU A 210 10.61 -2.72 -4.01
C LEU A 210 11.57 -2.40 -2.87
N SER A 211 12.41 -3.37 -2.52
CA SER A 211 13.24 -3.37 -1.31
C SER A 211 14.72 -3.08 -1.58
N GLN A 212 15.07 -2.66 -2.79
CA GLN A 212 16.40 -2.15 -3.13
C GLN A 212 16.31 -0.78 -3.78
N ALA A 213 17.42 -0.03 -3.83
CA ALA A 213 17.52 1.22 -4.58
C ALA A 213 17.37 0.95 -6.09
N PRO A 214 16.80 1.90 -6.86
CA PRO A 214 16.71 1.78 -8.32
C PRO A 214 18.09 1.80 -9.00
N GLY A 215 18.11 1.43 -10.27
CA GLY A 215 19.31 1.46 -11.13
C GLY A 215 20.06 0.14 -11.26
N GLY A 216 19.48 -0.98 -10.79
CA GLY A 216 19.91 -2.33 -11.13
C GLY A 216 19.18 -2.89 -12.36
N ASP A 217 19.46 -4.13 -12.71
CA ASP A 217 18.82 -4.92 -13.77
C ASP A 217 17.74 -5.88 -13.24
N THR A 218 17.52 -5.88 -11.92
CA THR A 218 16.53 -6.69 -11.23
C THR A 218 15.64 -5.83 -10.36
N TYR A 219 14.44 -6.32 -10.06
CA TYR A 219 13.67 -5.89 -8.90
C TYR A 219 13.97 -6.81 -7.71
N ARG A 220 13.95 -6.27 -6.50
CA ARG A 220 13.97 -7.07 -5.27
C ARG A 220 12.68 -6.83 -4.49
N ILE A 221 11.88 -7.88 -4.32
CA ILE A 221 10.79 -7.89 -3.33
C ILE A 221 11.20 -8.73 -2.14
N SER A 222 10.62 -8.44 -0.98
CA SER A 222 10.93 -9.17 0.24
C SER A 222 9.66 -9.49 1.00
N VAL A 223 9.39 -10.78 1.13
CA VAL A 223 8.06 -11.30 1.46
C VAL A 223 8.11 -11.93 2.84
N LYS A 224 7.28 -11.44 3.75
CA LYS A 224 7.02 -12.11 5.03
C LYS A 224 6.06 -13.29 4.82
N ARG A 225 6.41 -14.46 5.35
CA ARG A 225 5.51 -15.62 5.43
C ARG A 225 4.40 -15.33 6.43
N GLU A 226 3.16 -15.30 5.94
CA GLU A 226 1.98 -15.22 6.81
C GLU A 226 1.48 -16.64 7.04
N SER A 227 2.05 -17.34 8.02
CA SER A 227 1.78 -18.78 8.23
C SER A 227 0.38 -19.07 8.80
N GLY A 228 -0.38 -18.03 9.18
CA GLY A 228 -1.62 -18.17 9.92
C GLY A 228 -1.40 -18.56 11.39
N ASP A 229 -2.49 -18.60 12.13
CA ASP A 229 -2.58 -19.05 13.53
C ASP A 229 -3.96 -19.66 13.81
N ASP A 230 -4.25 -20.00 15.06
CA ASP A 230 -5.53 -20.60 15.47
C ASP A 230 -6.76 -19.71 15.15
N HIS A 231 -6.56 -18.42 14.86
CA HIS A 231 -7.60 -17.44 14.62
C HIS A 231 -7.63 -16.92 13.17
N SER A 232 -6.59 -17.18 12.39
CA SER A 232 -6.43 -16.64 11.04
C SER A 232 -5.77 -17.65 10.10
N PRO A 233 -6.34 -17.87 8.90
CA PRO A 233 -5.77 -18.82 7.94
C PRO A 233 -4.42 -18.31 7.41
N ALA A 234 -3.58 -19.25 6.98
CA ALA A 234 -2.34 -18.95 6.29
C ALA A 234 -2.58 -18.10 5.02
N GLY A 235 -1.66 -17.18 4.76
CA GLY A 235 -1.66 -16.34 3.57
C GLY A 235 -1.31 -17.14 2.32
N ILE A 236 -2.22 -17.18 1.36
CA ILE A 236 -2.08 -17.97 0.12
C ILE A 236 -0.79 -17.61 -0.65
N VAL A 237 -0.63 -16.33 -0.99
CA VAL A 237 0.48 -15.89 -1.87
C VAL A 237 1.82 -15.92 -1.14
N SER A 238 1.88 -15.47 0.13
CA SER A 238 3.15 -15.47 0.86
C SER A 238 3.66 -16.88 1.13
N CYS A 239 2.78 -17.82 1.49
CA CYS A 239 3.18 -19.23 1.63
C CYS A 239 3.57 -19.84 0.29
N TYR A 240 2.83 -19.56 -0.80
CA TYR A 240 3.19 -20.02 -2.14
C TYR A 240 4.59 -19.56 -2.58
N LEU A 241 4.92 -18.27 -2.39
CA LEU A 241 6.24 -17.73 -2.73
C LEU A 241 7.36 -18.39 -1.89
N HIS A 242 7.09 -18.64 -0.60
CA HIS A 242 8.06 -19.27 0.30
C HIS A 242 8.27 -20.75 0.00
N ASP A 243 7.19 -21.51 -0.14
CA ASP A 243 7.21 -22.96 -0.10
C ASP A 243 7.37 -23.57 -1.51
N ILE A 244 6.82 -22.93 -2.54
CA ILE A 244 6.75 -23.49 -3.90
C ILE A 244 7.73 -22.80 -4.85
N VAL A 245 7.72 -21.47 -4.93
CA VAL A 245 8.52 -20.72 -5.90
C VAL A 245 10.01 -20.86 -5.62
N GLN A 246 10.79 -21.27 -6.63
CA GLN A 246 12.24 -21.41 -6.58
C GLN A 246 12.95 -20.51 -7.60
N GLU A 247 14.28 -20.48 -7.54
CA GLU A 247 15.09 -19.86 -8.59
C GLU A 247 14.85 -20.57 -9.93
N GLY A 248 14.68 -19.78 -11.00
CA GLY A 248 14.31 -20.23 -12.34
C GLY A 248 12.81 -20.09 -12.66
N ASP A 249 11.95 -20.08 -11.63
CA ASP A 249 10.49 -19.98 -11.82
C ASP A 249 10.05 -18.62 -12.35
N ARG A 250 8.88 -18.62 -13.01
CA ARG A 250 8.27 -17.43 -13.58
C ARG A 250 7.27 -16.78 -12.62
N LEU A 251 7.32 -15.46 -12.52
CA LEU A 251 6.32 -14.62 -11.89
C LEU A 251 5.86 -13.53 -12.85
N GLU A 252 4.60 -13.12 -12.76
CA GLU A 252 4.05 -12.05 -13.57
C GLU A 252 3.84 -10.80 -12.73
N LEU A 253 4.36 -9.68 -13.21
CA LEU A 253 4.44 -8.43 -12.44
C LEU A 253 3.79 -7.27 -13.20
N THR A 254 3.12 -6.37 -12.49
CA THR A 254 2.82 -5.03 -13.03
C THR A 254 4.00 -4.09 -12.87
N ALA A 255 4.04 -3.01 -13.67
CA ALA A 255 5.04 -1.96 -13.52
C ALA A 255 5.02 -1.33 -12.10
N PRO A 256 6.13 -0.74 -11.61
CA PRO A 256 6.18 -0.07 -10.32
C PRO A 256 5.09 0.99 -10.13
N ALA A 257 4.46 1.06 -8.96
CA ALA A 257 3.35 1.94 -8.62
C ALA A 257 3.47 2.48 -7.18
N GLY A 258 2.61 3.43 -6.82
CA GLY A 258 2.52 3.99 -5.48
C GLY A 258 3.01 5.43 -5.40
N ASP A 259 2.46 6.14 -4.42
CA ASP A 259 2.72 7.55 -4.10
C ASP A 259 3.45 7.74 -2.76
N PHE A 260 3.63 6.67 -1.97
CA PHE A 260 4.56 6.66 -0.85
C PHE A 260 6.00 6.60 -1.36
N THR A 261 6.58 7.77 -1.61
CA THR A 261 7.89 7.89 -2.25
C THR A 261 8.83 8.82 -1.51
N LEU A 262 10.13 8.48 -1.50
CA LEU A 262 11.19 9.34 -0.99
C LEU A 262 11.25 10.67 -1.75
N ARG A 263 11.27 11.79 -1.02
CA ARG A 263 11.52 13.12 -1.57
C ARG A 263 13.04 13.31 -1.67
N THR A 264 13.55 13.41 -2.89
CA THR A 264 14.98 13.65 -3.19
C THR A 264 15.29 15.14 -3.36
N GLY A 265 16.56 15.51 -3.23
CA GLY A 265 17.05 16.88 -3.48
C GLY A 265 16.78 17.88 -2.35
N SER A 266 16.32 17.41 -1.19
CA SER A 266 16.10 18.23 0.00
C SER A 266 17.28 18.07 0.98
N PRO A 267 17.77 19.16 1.61
CA PRO A 267 18.78 19.07 2.67
C PRO A 267 18.19 18.69 4.04
N SER A 268 16.87 18.55 4.15
CA SER A 268 16.21 18.09 5.38
C SER A 268 16.66 16.66 5.70
N PRO A 269 17.02 16.33 6.96
CA PRO A 269 17.24 14.95 7.39
C PRO A 269 16.06 14.03 7.03
N VAL A 270 16.33 12.73 6.99
CA VAL A 270 15.29 11.71 6.81
C VAL A 270 15.23 10.81 8.02
N VAL A 271 14.03 10.58 8.54
CA VAL A 271 13.79 9.56 9.56
C VAL A 271 12.97 8.43 8.94
N LEU A 272 13.52 7.21 8.96
CA LEU A 272 12.92 5.99 8.40
C LEU A 272 12.53 5.04 9.54
N LEU A 273 11.24 4.94 9.86
CA LEU A 273 10.73 4.11 10.97
C LEU A 273 10.02 2.87 10.41
N SER A 274 10.42 1.67 10.83
CA SER A 274 9.76 0.44 10.37
C SER A 274 9.43 -0.54 11.47
N GLY A 275 8.31 -1.24 11.30
CA GLY A 275 7.92 -2.39 12.12
C GLY A 275 7.85 -3.66 11.28
N GLY A 276 8.66 -4.67 11.62
CA GLY A 276 8.69 -5.97 10.91
C GLY A 276 8.90 -5.81 9.41
N VAL A 277 8.06 -6.43 8.58
CA VAL A 277 8.20 -6.39 7.10
C VAL A 277 7.99 -5.00 6.49
N GLY A 278 7.48 -4.02 7.26
CA GLY A 278 7.43 -2.61 6.86
C GLY A 278 8.81 -1.99 6.59
N VAL A 279 9.90 -2.70 6.93
CA VAL A 279 11.28 -2.33 6.59
C VAL A 279 11.55 -2.31 5.08
N THR A 280 10.75 -3.01 4.29
CA THR A 280 11.02 -3.21 2.85
C THR A 280 11.08 -1.92 2.02
N PRO A 281 10.11 -0.98 2.06
CA PRO A 281 10.27 0.31 1.40
C PRO A 281 11.38 1.15 2.03
N MET A 282 11.59 1.04 3.36
CA MET A 282 12.64 1.80 4.06
C MET A 282 14.04 1.40 3.59
N MET A 283 14.24 0.11 3.28
CA MET A 283 15.51 -0.39 2.75
C MET A 283 15.82 0.20 1.37
N SER A 284 14.81 0.33 0.51
CA SER A 284 14.95 1.01 -0.78
C SER A 284 15.32 2.48 -0.61
N MET A 285 14.65 3.18 0.31
CA MET A 285 14.95 4.59 0.62
C MET A 285 16.36 4.75 1.20
N LEU A 286 16.74 3.91 2.16
CA LEU A 286 18.06 3.95 2.80
C LEU A 286 19.19 3.73 1.79
N GLN A 287 19.09 2.69 0.95
CA GLN A 287 20.11 2.45 -0.09
C GLN A 287 20.20 3.61 -1.08
N ALA A 288 19.06 4.20 -1.47
CA ALA A 288 19.04 5.30 -2.42
C ALA A 288 19.67 6.57 -1.82
N LEU A 289 19.36 6.89 -0.57
CA LEU A 289 19.98 8.00 0.17
C LEU A 289 21.49 7.79 0.32
N ALA A 290 21.92 6.62 0.78
CA ALA A 290 23.34 6.31 0.94
C ALA A 290 24.12 6.39 -0.38
N LYS A 291 23.50 6.03 -1.50
CA LYS A 291 24.14 6.04 -2.83
C LYS A 291 24.13 7.40 -3.52
N HIS A 292 23.02 8.15 -3.41
CA HIS A 292 22.77 9.35 -4.23
C HIS A 292 22.77 10.66 -3.44
N GLU A 293 22.56 10.61 -2.13
CA GLU A 293 22.54 11.76 -1.22
C GLU A 293 23.40 11.47 0.03
N PRO A 294 24.69 11.08 -0.11
CA PRO A 294 25.49 10.56 1.00
C PRO A 294 25.72 11.58 2.14
N GLU A 295 25.59 12.87 1.85
CA GLU A 295 25.75 13.97 2.82
C GLU A 295 24.47 14.27 3.62
N ARG A 296 23.35 13.65 3.28
CA ARG A 296 22.07 13.87 3.94
C ARG A 296 21.99 13.01 5.20
N ASP A 297 21.67 13.63 6.33
CA ASP A 297 21.50 12.89 7.59
C ASP A 297 20.31 11.92 7.49
N VAL A 298 20.54 10.64 7.79
CA VAL A 298 19.53 9.58 7.78
C VAL A 298 19.50 8.88 9.12
N TYR A 299 18.32 8.78 9.71
CA TYR A 299 18.07 8.08 10.96
C TYR A 299 17.13 6.91 10.69
N PHE A 300 17.66 5.69 10.80
CA PHE A 300 16.95 4.46 10.50
C PHE A 300 16.56 3.75 11.80
N VAL A 301 15.26 3.67 12.08
CA VAL A 301 14.73 3.02 13.27
C VAL A 301 13.95 1.78 12.86
N HIS A 302 14.34 0.62 13.36
CA HIS A 302 13.66 -0.64 13.05
C HIS A 302 13.22 -1.39 14.30
N SER A 303 11.93 -1.73 14.34
CA SER A 303 11.34 -2.56 15.37
C SER A 303 11.04 -3.97 14.84
N ALA A 304 11.51 -4.98 15.57
CA ALA A 304 11.23 -6.38 15.33
C ALA A 304 10.90 -7.10 16.64
N ARG A 305 10.41 -8.34 16.58
CA ARG A 305 10.17 -9.12 17.81
C ARG A 305 11.47 -9.47 18.52
N ASN A 306 12.46 -9.93 17.75
CA ASN A 306 13.78 -10.35 18.21
C ASN A 306 14.74 -10.40 17.01
N ARG A 307 15.99 -10.79 17.24
CA ARG A 307 17.01 -10.90 16.19
C ARG A 307 16.68 -11.90 15.09
N GLN A 308 16.01 -13.01 15.40
CA GLN A 308 15.71 -14.08 14.44
C GLN A 308 14.78 -13.62 13.31
N VAL A 309 13.88 -12.69 13.59
CA VAL A 309 12.91 -12.18 12.61
C VAL A 309 13.29 -10.82 12.02
N HIS A 310 14.45 -10.27 12.39
CA HIS A 310 14.97 -8.98 11.92
C HIS A 310 15.67 -9.15 10.56
N ALA A 311 14.93 -8.87 9.49
CA ALA A 311 15.45 -8.87 8.12
C ALA A 311 16.38 -7.68 7.83
N PHE A 312 17.37 -7.84 6.96
CA PHE A 312 18.32 -6.81 6.52
C PHE A 312 19.22 -6.21 7.60
N ARG A 313 19.27 -6.79 8.81
CA ARG A 313 20.08 -6.27 9.93
C ARG A 313 21.52 -5.96 9.51
N ASP A 314 22.16 -6.92 8.86
CA ASP A 314 23.58 -6.81 8.51
C ASP A 314 23.80 -5.84 7.34
N GLU A 315 22.82 -5.72 6.43
CA GLU A 315 22.83 -4.75 5.33
C GLU A 315 22.69 -3.30 5.84
N VAL A 316 21.77 -3.04 6.76
CA VAL A 316 21.60 -1.74 7.41
C VAL A 316 22.86 -1.36 8.19
N ARG A 317 23.42 -2.31 8.96
CA ARG A 317 24.66 -2.08 9.70
C ARG A 317 25.82 -1.71 8.77
N ALA A 318 25.99 -2.43 7.67
CA ALA A 318 27.06 -2.14 6.71
C ALA A 318 26.93 -0.74 6.11
N LEU A 319 25.71 -0.28 5.83
CA LEU A 319 25.47 1.08 5.34
C LEU A 319 25.78 2.15 6.40
N ALA A 320 25.41 1.90 7.66
CA ALA A 320 25.71 2.81 8.78
C ALA A 320 27.22 2.88 9.08
N GLU A 321 27.93 1.75 9.00
CA GLU A 321 29.39 1.70 9.17
C GLU A 321 30.14 2.39 8.02
N ALA A 322 29.57 2.37 6.80
CA ALA A 322 30.17 2.98 5.62
C ALA A 322 29.90 4.50 5.50
N ASN A 323 28.92 5.04 6.22
CA ASN A 323 28.54 6.45 6.15
C ASN A 323 28.12 7.00 7.52
N GLU A 324 28.93 7.88 8.09
CA GLU A 324 28.69 8.54 9.39
C GLU A 324 27.39 9.37 9.44
N ARG A 325 26.83 9.73 8.27
CA ARG A 325 25.52 10.41 8.14
C ARG A 325 24.33 9.47 8.33
N VAL A 326 24.57 8.15 8.34
CA VAL A 326 23.54 7.12 8.54
C VAL A 326 23.66 6.58 9.97
N GLN A 327 22.64 6.83 10.78
CA GLN A 327 22.53 6.27 12.13
C GLN A 327 21.39 5.26 12.17
N SER A 328 21.62 4.09 12.76
CA SER A 328 20.61 3.04 12.87
C SER A 328 20.31 2.68 14.33
N PHE A 329 19.03 2.52 14.64
CA PHE A 329 18.53 2.09 15.95
C PHE A 329 17.65 0.85 15.81
N VAL A 330 17.86 -0.12 16.68
CA VAL A 330 17.17 -1.42 16.69
C VAL A 330 16.34 -1.55 17.97
N CYS A 331 15.05 -1.80 17.81
CA CYS A 331 14.12 -2.02 18.91
C CYS A 331 13.60 -3.45 18.87
N TYR A 332 13.85 -4.23 19.93
CA TYR A 332 13.32 -5.59 20.05
C TYR A 332 12.23 -5.66 21.09
N GLU A 333 11.05 -6.16 20.70
CA GLU A 333 9.94 -6.39 21.64
C GLU A 333 10.33 -7.39 22.74
N ARG A 334 10.98 -8.48 22.33
CA ARG A 334 11.34 -9.65 23.16
C ARG A 334 12.74 -10.14 22.77
N PRO A 335 13.81 -9.38 23.06
CA PRO A 335 15.18 -9.79 22.76
C PRO A 335 15.53 -11.09 23.49
N GLU A 336 16.32 -11.94 22.84
CA GLU A 336 16.87 -13.14 23.46
C GLU A 336 18.21 -12.86 24.14
N ALA A 337 18.72 -13.81 24.94
CA ALA A 337 20.00 -13.64 25.62
C ALA A 337 21.13 -13.44 24.60
N GLY A 338 21.80 -12.29 24.66
CA GLY A 338 22.89 -11.91 23.74
C GLY A 338 22.45 -11.05 22.56
N ASP A 339 21.15 -10.77 22.41
CA ASP A 339 20.69 -9.77 21.44
C ASP A 339 21.08 -8.36 21.89
N ALA A 340 21.79 -7.64 21.03
CA ALA A 340 22.04 -6.21 21.19
C ALA A 340 20.93 -5.41 20.51
N CYS A 341 20.30 -4.50 21.24
CA CYS A 341 19.31 -3.55 20.74
C CYS A 341 19.39 -2.24 21.53
N ASP A 342 18.96 -1.15 20.90
CA ASP A 342 18.89 0.20 21.47
C ASP A 342 17.63 0.39 22.34
N HIS A 343 16.61 -0.44 22.13
CA HIS A 343 15.38 -0.44 22.93
C HIS A 343 14.80 -1.83 23.12
N GLN A 344 14.30 -2.08 24.33
CA GLN A 344 13.53 -3.28 24.65
C GLN A 344 12.04 -2.93 24.82
N GLY A 345 11.18 -3.66 24.12
CA GLY A 345 9.74 -3.47 24.11
C GLY A 345 9.23 -2.74 22.86
N PHE A 346 7.98 -2.27 22.93
CA PHE A 346 7.40 -1.47 21.87
C PHE A 346 8.00 -0.05 21.86
N ILE A 347 8.12 0.52 20.67
CA ILE A 347 8.43 1.94 20.52
C ILE A 347 7.27 2.77 21.09
N ASP A 348 7.61 3.83 21.82
CA ASP A 348 6.69 4.84 22.32
C ASP A 348 7.27 6.25 22.10
N GLU A 349 6.49 7.28 22.43
CA GLU A 349 6.90 8.68 22.28
C GLU A 349 8.14 9.02 23.13
N ALA A 350 8.21 8.49 24.36
CA ALA A 350 9.31 8.77 25.27
C ALA A 350 10.65 8.26 24.73
N TRP A 351 10.65 7.06 24.14
CA TRP A 351 11.83 6.52 23.49
C TRP A 351 12.16 7.26 22.18
N LEU A 352 11.17 7.60 21.35
CA LEU A 352 11.44 8.39 20.13
C LEU A 352 12.04 9.76 20.43
N ALA A 353 11.58 10.41 21.50
CA ALA A 353 12.11 11.67 21.98
C ALA A 353 13.55 11.56 22.50
N SER A 354 13.95 10.41 23.06
CA SER A 354 15.31 10.19 23.56
C SER A 354 16.27 9.68 22.49
N ALA A 355 15.75 8.99 21.46
CA ALA A 355 16.54 8.43 20.38
C ALA A 355 17.16 9.50 19.48
N LEU A 356 16.44 10.59 19.19
CA LEU A 356 16.87 11.65 18.29
C LEU A 356 16.73 13.04 18.94
N PRO A 357 17.63 13.99 18.63
CA PRO A 357 17.48 15.38 19.04
C PRO A 357 16.17 16.01 18.56
N ALA A 358 15.58 16.88 19.38
CA ALA A 358 14.32 17.55 19.06
C ALA A 358 14.39 18.39 17.76
N ASP A 359 15.55 19.00 17.48
CA ASP A 359 15.72 19.80 16.26
C ASP A 359 15.71 18.93 15.00
N VAL A 360 16.12 17.65 15.07
CA VAL A 360 16.03 16.69 13.96
C VAL A 360 14.57 16.43 13.62
N TRP A 361 13.72 16.12 14.61
CA TRP A 361 12.30 15.85 14.40
C TRP A 361 11.59 17.03 13.70
N GLN A 362 11.88 18.26 14.11
CA GLN A 362 11.23 19.46 13.55
C GLN A 362 11.53 19.72 12.08
N ARG A 363 12.64 19.21 11.55
CA ARG A 363 13.13 19.49 10.19
C ARG A 363 13.15 18.28 9.27
N ALA A 364 13.02 17.07 9.82
CA ALA A 364 13.15 15.83 9.05
C ALA A 364 11.87 15.49 8.28
N ASP A 365 12.04 14.93 7.09
CA ASP A 365 10.96 14.19 6.43
C ASP A 365 10.90 12.78 7.07
N THR A 366 9.76 12.45 7.70
CA THR A 366 9.59 11.22 8.46
C THR A 366 8.73 10.23 7.69
N TYR A 367 9.29 9.06 7.40
CA TYR A 367 8.65 7.97 6.68
C TYR A 367 8.44 6.80 7.62
N PHE A 368 7.24 6.21 7.63
CA PHE A 368 7.01 5.01 8.43
C PHE A 368 6.10 3.98 7.81
N CYS A 369 6.40 2.70 8.07
CA CYS A 369 5.59 1.58 7.60
C CYS A 369 5.68 0.40 8.57
N GLY A 370 4.55 -0.26 8.84
CA GLY A 370 4.50 -1.41 9.73
C GLY A 370 3.08 -1.86 10.04
N PRO A 371 2.89 -2.72 11.05
CA PRO A 371 1.56 -3.09 11.54
C PRO A 371 0.76 -1.87 12.02
N VAL A 372 -0.57 -1.93 11.91
CA VAL A 372 -1.45 -0.82 12.32
C VAL A 372 -1.19 -0.30 13.75
N PRO A 373 -0.98 -1.15 14.77
CA PRO A 373 -0.65 -0.65 16.11
C PRO A 373 0.65 0.18 16.14
N PHE A 374 1.70 -0.27 15.45
CA PHE A 374 2.95 0.47 15.31
C PHE A 374 2.72 1.82 14.60
N MET A 375 1.99 1.80 13.49
CA MET A 375 1.68 3.02 12.73
C MET A 375 0.88 4.03 13.56
N LYS A 376 -0.11 3.57 14.36
CA LYS A 376 -0.88 4.43 15.26
C LYS A 376 0.02 5.06 16.33
N THR A 377 0.89 4.27 16.96
CA THR A 377 1.81 4.77 18.00
C THR A 377 2.76 5.83 17.44
N VAL A 378 3.40 5.56 16.29
CA VAL A 378 4.29 6.52 15.64
C VAL A 378 3.52 7.79 15.27
N TYR A 379 2.42 7.67 14.53
CA TYR A 379 1.65 8.83 14.08
C TYR A 379 1.19 9.75 15.21
N ARG A 380 0.82 9.19 16.36
CA ARG A 380 0.40 9.95 17.55
C ARG A 380 1.56 10.65 18.26
N ALA A 381 2.75 10.06 18.24
CA ALA A 381 3.94 10.64 18.86
C ALA A 381 4.49 11.84 18.06
N LEU A 382 4.45 11.79 16.72
CA LEU A 382 5.13 12.76 15.86
C LEU A 382 4.74 14.24 16.12
N PRO A 383 3.46 14.61 16.37
CA PRO A 383 3.10 15.97 16.76
C PRO A 383 3.75 16.43 18.07
N GLY A 384 3.82 15.56 19.08
CA GLY A 384 4.49 15.83 20.36
C GLY A 384 6.00 16.03 20.20
N LEU A 385 6.60 15.38 19.20
CA LEU A 385 8.00 15.54 18.79
C LEU A 385 8.24 16.78 17.89
N GLY A 386 7.18 17.52 17.52
CA GLY A 386 7.27 18.74 16.71
C GLY A 386 7.35 18.52 15.20
N VAL A 387 6.99 17.32 14.70
CA VAL A 387 6.98 17.03 13.26
C VAL A 387 5.74 17.66 12.61
N ALA A 388 5.96 18.50 11.59
CA ALA A 388 4.88 19.13 10.84
C ALA A 388 4.11 18.12 9.97
N PRO A 389 2.77 18.22 9.83
CA PRO A 389 1.96 17.24 9.08
C PRO A 389 2.44 16.95 7.65
N GLU A 390 2.94 17.97 6.93
CA GLU A 390 3.44 17.86 5.56
C GLU A 390 4.76 17.08 5.41
N ARG A 391 5.41 16.76 6.54
CA ARG A 391 6.63 15.95 6.66
C ARG A 391 6.35 14.54 7.19
N ILE A 392 5.09 14.20 7.44
CA ILE A 392 4.67 12.87 7.90
C ILE A 392 4.24 12.06 6.67
N HIS A 393 4.94 10.96 6.42
CA HIS A 393 4.71 10.08 5.28
C HIS A 393 4.55 8.64 5.76
N TYR A 394 3.52 7.94 5.29
CA TYR A 394 3.32 6.54 5.65
C TYR A 394 2.60 5.75 4.56
N GLU A 395 2.73 4.42 4.64
CA GLU A 395 2.05 3.47 3.77
C GLU A 395 1.50 2.29 4.59
N PHE A 396 0.32 1.81 4.19
CA PHE A 396 -0.30 0.63 4.78
C PHE A 396 -0.07 -0.62 3.94
N PHE A 397 0.29 -1.73 4.57
CA PHE A 397 0.27 -3.04 3.92
C PHE A 397 -1.14 -3.64 4.02
N GLY A 398 -2.03 -3.13 3.17
CA GLY A 398 -3.45 -3.50 3.12
C GLY A 398 -4.34 -2.33 2.69
N PRO A 399 -5.67 -2.44 2.88
CA PRO A 399 -6.57 -1.29 2.76
C PRO A 399 -6.09 -0.16 3.66
N ALA A 400 -6.22 1.09 3.20
CA ALA A 400 -5.89 2.25 4.02
C ALA A 400 -6.70 2.20 5.33
N GLY A 401 -6.01 2.35 6.46
CA GLY A 401 -6.61 2.41 7.79
C GLY A 401 -6.75 3.85 8.29
N VAL A 402 -7.47 4.02 9.39
CA VAL A 402 -7.54 5.30 10.12
C VAL A 402 -6.53 5.27 11.26
N LEU A 403 -5.59 6.22 11.29
CA LEU A 403 -4.61 6.36 12.38
C LEU A 403 -5.08 7.27 13.52
N GLU A 404 -6.04 8.16 13.22
CA GLU A 404 -6.51 9.23 14.12
C GLU A 404 -7.53 8.76 15.17
N LYS A 405 -8.29 7.68 14.91
CA LYS A 405 -9.34 7.19 15.82
C LYS A 405 -8.83 6.06 16.71
N ASP A 406 -9.27 6.06 17.97
CA ASP A 406 -9.00 5.02 18.96
C ASP A 406 -9.64 3.68 18.57
#